data_AF-A0A9P1HI95-F1
#
_entry.id   AF-A0A9P1HI95-F1
#
_cell.length_a   1.000
_cell.length_b   1.000
_cell.length_c   1.000
_cell.angle_alpha   90.00
_cell.angle_beta   90.00
_cell.angle_gamma   90.00
#
_symmetry.space_group_name_H-M   'P 1'
#
loop_
_entity.id
_entity.type
_entity.pdbx_description
1 polymer ?
#
loop_
_entity_poly.entity_id
_entity_poly.type
_entity_poly.pdbx_seq_one_letter_code
_entity_poly.pdbx_strand_id
1 'polypeptide(L)'
;MGRPEFSPRGGAGGFRGGRGGDRGGFRGGRGGGDRGGFGGGDRGRGGFRGGRGGGDRGGFGDRGGFGGRGSPRGGRGSPRGGRGSPRGGRGGGGGMKGGKSVFVEPHRYDGVFIAKGKEDALATKNMVVGESVYGEKRVSVEDFSGTSVEYRIWNPFRSKLAAGMMGGLENIHIAPGTKLLYLGAASGTTVSHCSDLVGPDGIVYAVEFSHRSGRDLLNVAKKRPNIVPIVEDARHPHKYRMLVGMVDTIFSDVAQPDQARIVALNAHNFLKNGGHAVISIKANCIDSTAEPTAVFTGEVNKLKEEKFKPREQVTLEPYERDHAIVVAEYRPKGKKQ
;
A
#
# COMPACT_ATOMS: atom_id res chain seq x y z
N MET A 1 3.83 -64.61 35.20
CA MET A 1 2.57 -63.84 35.10
C MET A 1 2.89 -62.55 34.35
N GLY A 2 2.46 -62.26 33.13
CA GLY A 2 1.54 -62.90 32.20
C GLY A 2 1.05 -61.78 31.26
N ARG A 3 1.51 -61.78 30.00
CA ARG A 3 1.01 -60.91 28.92
C ARG A 3 -0.45 -61.28 28.60
N PRO A 4 -1.22 -60.42 27.93
CA PRO A 4 -2.30 -60.88 27.06
C PRO A 4 -1.79 -61.00 25.61
N GLU A 5 -2.00 -62.18 25.03
CA GLU A 5 -1.74 -62.54 23.64
C GLU A 5 -2.90 -62.16 22.69
N PHE A 6 -2.50 -61.88 21.45
CA PHE A 6 -3.06 -62.25 20.16
C PHE A 6 -4.31 -63.18 20.12
N SER A 7 -5.36 -62.81 19.37
CA SER A 7 -5.57 -63.33 18.00
C SER A 7 -6.99 -63.07 17.42
N PRO A 8 -7.11 -62.97 16.08
CA PRO A 8 -8.34 -62.70 15.33
C PRO A 8 -9.08 -63.98 14.87
N ARG A 9 -10.40 -63.88 14.70
CA ARG A 9 -11.25 -64.75 13.86
C ARG A 9 -12.01 -63.82 12.91
N GLY A 10 -12.11 -63.99 11.60
CA GLY A 10 -11.94 -65.18 10.76
C GLY A 10 -13.30 -65.80 10.44
N GLY A 11 -13.74 -65.70 9.18
CA GLY A 11 -14.87 -66.45 8.59
C GLY A 11 -15.97 -65.54 7.99
N ALA A 12 -15.99 -65.20 6.70
CA ALA A 12 -16.16 -66.02 5.49
C ALA A 12 -17.63 -66.39 5.18
N GLY A 13 -18.05 -66.11 3.94
CA GLY A 13 -19.32 -66.48 3.31
C GLY A 13 -20.00 -65.25 2.70
N GLY A 14 -20.00 -64.96 1.40
CA GLY A 14 -19.91 -65.84 0.23
C GLY A 14 -21.32 -66.08 -0.33
N PHE A 15 -21.48 -65.83 -1.64
CA PHE A 15 -22.66 -66.09 -2.51
C PHE A 15 -23.78 -65.03 -2.51
N ARG A 16 -24.45 -64.72 -3.63
CA ARG A 16 -24.28 -64.85 -5.09
C ARG A 16 -25.57 -64.25 -5.68
N GLY A 17 -25.49 -63.71 -6.90
CA GLY A 17 -26.64 -63.54 -7.79
C GLY A 17 -27.14 -62.09 -7.84
N GLY A 18 -27.25 -61.42 -8.98
CA GLY A 18 -27.34 -61.91 -10.35
C GLY A 18 -28.69 -61.49 -10.95
N ARG A 19 -28.63 -61.01 -12.20
CA ARG A 19 -29.70 -60.44 -13.05
C ARG A 19 -30.06 -58.99 -12.70
N GLY A 20 -30.00 -58.04 -13.64
CA GLY A 20 -30.09 -58.13 -15.10
C GLY A 20 -31.39 -57.47 -15.55
N GLY A 21 -31.33 -56.71 -16.65
CA GLY A 21 -32.53 -56.26 -17.33
C GLY A 21 -32.47 -54.83 -17.85
N ASP A 22 -31.96 -54.70 -19.08
CA ASP A 22 -32.28 -53.66 -20.04
C ASP A 22 -33.76 -53.26 -20.08
N ARG A 23 -34.06 -51.98 -20.40
CA ARG A 23 -34.75 -51.57 -21.65
C ARG A 23 -35.33 -50.15 -21.59
N GLY A 24 -35.15 -49.46 -22.73
CA GLY A 24 -36.05 -48.42 -23.27
C GLY A 24 -35.68 -46.99 -22.87
N GLY A 25 -35.26 -46.06 -23.73
CA GLY A 25 -35.35 -45.99 -25.19
C GLY A 25 -36.71 -45.47 -25.64
N PHE A 26 -36.82 -44.16 -25.96
CA PHE A 26 -37.67 -43.49 -26.97
C PHE A 26 -37.35 -41.97 -26.84
N ARG A 27 -36.69 -41.24 -27.77
CA ARG A 27 -36.81 -41.01 -29.22
C ARG A 27 -37.84 -39.93 -29.58
N GLY A 28 -37.34 -38.91 -30.29
CA GLY A 28 -38.10 -38.00 -31.19
C GLY A 28 -38.44 -36.65 -30.56
N GLY A 29 -38.30 -35.50 -31.22
CA GLY A 29 -37.96 -35.11 -32.59
C GLY A 29 -38.02 -33.57 -32.65
N ARG A 30 -37.09 -32.88 -33.30
CA ARG A 30 -37.05 -32.53 -34.74
C ARG A 30 -37.89 -31.28 -35.09
N GLY A 31 -37.24 -30.33 -35.76
CA GLY A 31 -37.84 -29.19 -36.48
C GLY A 31 -37.24 -27.87 -35.99
N GLY A 32 -36.39 -27.13 -36.70
CA GLY A 32 -36.22 -26.99 -38.15
C GLY A 32 -36.65 -25.58 -38.55
N GLY A 33 -35.80 -24.83 -39.25
CA GLY A 33 -36.20 -23.53 -39.81
C GLY A 33 -35.06 -22.56 -40.12
N ASP A 34 -34.37 -22.81 -41.24
CA ASP A 34 -33.56 -21.85 -41.99
C ASP A 34 -34.31 -20.56 -42.38
N ARG A 35 -33.55 -19.46 -42.51
CA ARG A 35 -33.62 -18.35 -43.50
C ARG A 35 -32.65 -17.26 -43.01
N GLY A 36 -31.50 -16.99 -43.65
CA GLY A 36 -31.36 -16.27 -44.93
C GLY A 36 -31.81 -14.81 -44.75
N GLY A 37 -31.09 -13.74 -45.07
CA GLY A 37 -29.83 -13.44 -45.75
C GLY A 37 -29.85 -11.93 -46.09
N PHE A 38 -28.67 -11.36 -46.36
CA PHE A 38 -28.40 -10.18 -47.21
C PHE A 38 -29.00 -8.77 -46.94
N GLY A 39 -28.12 -7.77 -47.12
CA GLY A 39 -28.43 -6.40 -47.61
C GLY A 39 -28.79 -5.42 -46.49
N GLY A 40 -28.09 -4.31 -46.27
CA GLY A 40 -27.61 -3.35 -47.27
C GLY A 40 -28.69 -2.29 -47.48
N GLY A 41 -28.39 -1.02 -47.20
CA GLY A 41 -29.18 0.11 -47.71
C GLY A 41 -29.53 1.19 -46.71
N ASP A 42 -28.75 2.27 -46.79
CA ASP A 42 -29.10 3.66 -46.52
C ASP A 42 -30.56 4.07 -46.73
N ARG A 43 -30.99 5.01 -45.88
CA ARG A 43 -31.76 6.25 -46.15
C ARG A 43 -31.91 6.95 -44.79
N GLY A 44 -31.57 8.21 -44.57
CA GLY A 44 -31.56 9.34 -45.49
C GLY A 44 -32.39 10.47 -44.86
N ARG A 45 -31.71 11.49 -44.32
CA ARG A 45 -32.20 12.87 -44.12
C ARG A 45 -30.95 13.73 -44.24
N GLY A 46 -30.63 14.21 -45.44
CA GLY A 46 -31.12 15.47 -46.00
C GLY A 46 -30.40 16.61 -45.26
N GLY A 47 -29.46 17.37 -45.83
CA GLY A 47 -29.27 17.84 -47.19
C GLY A 47 -28.92 19.34 -47.08
N PHE A 48 -28.23 19.88 -48.09
CA PHE A 48 -27.83 21.29 -48.31
C PHE A 48 -26.40 21.72 -47.91
N ARG A 49 -25.53 21.70 -48.94
CA ARG A 49 -24.84 22.85 -49.58
C ARG A 49 -24.35 23.95 -48.60
N GLY A 50 -23.09 24.36 -48.57
CA GLY A 50 -22.18 24.69 -49.67
C GLY A 50 -21.69 26.15 -49.49
N GLY A 51 -20.47 26.47 -49.92
CA GLY A 51 -19.92 27.85 -50.01
C GLY A 51 -19.19 28.30 -48.74
N ARG A 52 -17.86 28.51 -48.73
CA ARG A 52 -17.03 29.50 -49.45
C ARG A 52 -17.32 30.95 -48.99
N GLY A 53 -16.32 31.54 -48.33
CA GLY A 53 -16.03 32.98 -48.42
C GLY A 53 -16.53 33.86 -47.27
N GLY A 54 -15.57 34.39 -46.50
CA GLY A 54 -15.18 35.80 -46.66
C GLY A 54 -15.96 36.88 -45.91
N GLY A 55 -15.22 37.60 -45.04
CA GLY A 55 -15.45 38.98 -44.61
C GLY A 55 -16.61 39.20 -43.65
N ASP A 56 -16.63 40.21 -42.78
CA ASP A 56 -15.70 41.26 -42.38
C ASP A 56 -16.41 42.05 -41.26
N ARG A 57 -15.67 42.95 -40.60
CA ARG A 57 -16.04 43.93 -39.54
C ARG A 57 -15.58 43.48 -38.16
N GLY A 58 -14.62 44.12 -37.51
CA GLY A 58 -14.01 45.45 -37.63
C GLY A 58 -13.53 45.79 -36.21
N GLY A 59 -12.53 46.60 -35.90
CA GLY A 59 -11.66 47.55 -36.58
C GLY A 59 -10.89 48.26 -35.44
N PHE A 60 -9.99 49.18 -35.80
CA PHE A 60 -9.08 49.98 -34.94
C PHE A 60 -7.78 49.25 -34.53
N GLY A 61 -6.58 49.70 -34.87
CA GLY A 61 -6.18 50.89 -35.61
C GLY A 61 -4.66 51.10 -35.51
N ASP A 62 -4.09 51.53 -36.64
CA ASP A 62 -2.92 52.41 -36.78
C ASP A 62 -1.47 51.93 -36.55
N ARG A 63 -0.73 52.06 -37.67
CA ARG A 63 0.65 52.57 -37.87
C ARG A 63 1.82 51.68 -37.43
N GLY A 64 2.85 51.46 -38.26
CA GLY A 64 3.22 52.06 -39.53
C GLY A 64 4.33 51.25 -40.20
N GLY A 65 4.43 51.39 -41.51
CA GLY A 65 5.38 50.64 -42.34
C GLY A 65 6.70 51.35 -42.60
N PHE A 66 7.37 50.78 -43.61
CA PHE A 66 8.56 51.18 -44.35
C PHE A 66 9.86 50.46 -43.99
N GLY A 67 10.28 49.63 -44.94
CA GLY A 67 11.58 49.01 -45.00
C GLY A 67 12.66 49.94 -45.56
N GLY A 68 13.89 49.44 -45.54
CA GLY A 68 15.04 50.08 -46.16
C GLY A 68 16.27 49.19 -46.06
N ARG A 69 16.75 48.73 -47.21
CA ARG A 69 18.06 48.09 -47.40
C ARG A 69 19.18 49.03 -46.92
N GLY A 70 20.17 48.46 -46.23
CA GLY A 70 21.44 49.12 -45.96
C GLY A 70 22.43 48.22 -45.22
N SER A 71 23.34 47.59 -45.96
CA SER A 71 24.66 47.16 -45.47
C SER A 71 25.68 48.18 -46.00
N PRO A 72 26.84 48.49 -45.35
CA PRO A 72 27.84 47.46 -45.04
C PRO A 72 28.85 47.72 -43.88
N ARG A 73 29.59 46.63 -43.58
CA ARG A 73 31.04 46.56 -43.23
C ARG A 73 31.54 46.87 -41.81
N GLY A 74 32.33 45.90 -41.31
CA GLY A 74 33.40 46.01 -40.31
C GLY A 74 33.12 45.13 -39.09
N GLY A 75 33.86 44.09 -38.71
CA GLY A 75 35.22 43.65 -39.01
C GLY A 75 35.82 43.11 -37.70
N ARG A 76 36.68 42.07 -37.77
CA ARG A 76 37.35 41.31 -36.68
C ARG A 76 36.49 40.19 -36.08
N GLY A 77 36.92 38.94 -35.93
CA GLY A 77 38.25 38.33 -35.99
C GLY A 77 38.41 37.37 -34.81
N SER A 78 38.24 36.06 -35.05
CA SER A 78 38.77 34.89 -34.27
C SER A 78 38.27 34.64 -32.82
N PRO A 79 38.50 33.45 -32.22
CA PRO A 79 38.41 32.07 -32.75
C PRO A 79 37.59 31.11 -31.86
N ARG A 80 37.30 29.91 -32.38
CA ARG A 80 36.89 28.72 -31.62
C ARG A 80 37.88 28.43 -30.48
N GLY A 81 37.38 28.33 -29.25
CA GLY A 81 38.10 27.81 -28.10
C GLY A 81 37.11 27.42 -27.01
N GLY A 82 36.96 26.12 -26.77
CA GLY A 82 36.01 25.57 -25.81
C GLY A 82 36.38 25.87 -24.36
N ARG A 83 35.36 26.13 -23.54
CA ARG A 83 35.36 25.87 -22.10
C ARG A 83 33.91 25.62 -21.68
N GLY A 84 33.58 24.35 -21.47
CA GLY A 84 32.31 23.94 -20.92
C GLY A 84 32.12 24.54 -19.53
N SER A 85 31.04 25.31 -19.36
CA SER A 85 30.58 25.76 -18.06
C SER A 85 29.75 24.63 -17.43
N PRO A 86 30.10 24.11 -16.24
CA PRO A 86 29.23 23.18 -15.55
C PRO A 86 28.07 23.97 -14.93
N ARG A 87 26.91 23.87 -15.59
CA ARG A 87 25.63 24.29 -15.04
C ARG A 87 25.05 23.09 -14.29
N GLY A 88 24.88 23.18 -12.98
CA GLY A 88 23.96 22.28 -12.26
C GLY A 88 24.38 21.90 -10.85
N GLY A 89 23.46 22.11 -9.91
CA GLY A 89 23.47 21.38 -8.63
C GLY A 89 23.48 22.23 -7.37
N ARG A 90 22.53 23.16 -7.21
CA ARG A 90 22.24 23.77 -5.90
C ARG A 90 21.01 23.07 -5.33
N GLY A 91 21.17 22.40 -4.19
CA GLY A 91 20.06 21.98 -3.31
C GLY A 91 19.67 20.51 -3.37
N GLY A 92 20.59 19.58 -3.07
CA GLY A 92 20.25 18.22 -2.64
C GLY A 92 20.72 18.03 -1.21
N GLY A 93 19.78 17.94 -0.25
CA GLY A 93 20.07 17.63 1.14
C GLY A 93 20.96 16.39 1.23
N GLY A 94 22.14 16.56 1.82
CA GLY A 94 23.20 15.56 1.82
C GLY A 94 22.89 14.40 2.75
N GLY A 95 22.07 13.46 2.31
CA GLY A 95 21.78 12.26 3.08
C GLY A 95 23.05 11.49 3.45
N MET A 96 23.01 10.83 4.61
CA MET A 96 24.08 10.05 5.25
C MET A 96 24.98 9.27 4.28
N LYS A 97 26.20 9.74 4.00
CA LYS A 97 27.14 9.04 3.10
C LYS A 97 27.56 7.69 3.71
N GLY A 98 27.59 6.63 2.89
CA GLY A 98 28.03 5.29 3.34
C GLY A 98 29.49 5.28 3.80
N GLY A 99 29.82 4.40 4.75
CA GLY A 99 31.19 4.20 5.25
C GLY A 99 31.58 4.98 6.52
N LYS A 100 30.62 5.62 7.21
CA LYS A 100 30.86 6.21 8.54
C LYS A 100 30.45 5.23 9.64
N SER A 101 31.17 5.24 10.77
CA SER A 101 30.75 4.52 11.96
C SER A 101 29.42 5.09 12.47
N VAL A 102 28.50 4.19 12.80
CA VAL A 102 27.15 4.49 13.27
C VAL A 102 26.93 3.67 14.53
N PHE A 103 26.40 4.30 15.57
CA PHE A 103 26.00 3.61 16.79
C PHE A 103 24.52 3.31 16.73
N VAL A 104 24.10 2.12 17.14
CA VAL A 104 22.69 1.73 17.14
C VAL A 104 22.21 1.64 18.58
N GLU A 105 21.20 2.43 18.93
CA GLU A 105 20.57 2.44 20.25
C GLU A 105 19.09 2.02 20.14
N PRO A 106 18.53 1.32 21.15
CA PRO A 106 17.11 1.01 21.16
C PRO A 106 16.27 2.30 21.30
N HIS A 107 15.16 2.36 20.56
CA HIS A 107 14.16 3.41 20.68
C HIS A 107 13.16 3.09 21.81
N ARG A 108 12.31 4.04 22.21
CA ARG A 108 11.18 3.81 23.13
C ARG A 108 10.13 2.80 22.65
N TYR A 109 10.15 2.43 21.35
CA TYR A 109 9.23 1.44 20.80
C TYR A 109 9.98 0.12 20.63
N ASP A 110 9.39 -0.97 21.09
CA ASP A 110 10.00 -2.29 21.03
C ASP A 110 10.28 -2.70 19.58
N GLY A 111 11.54 -3.04 19.28
CA GLY A 111 11.99 -3.47 17.95
C GLY A 111 12.32 -2.33 16.97
N VAL A 112 12.19 -1.07 17.41
CA VAL A 112 12.69 0.11 16.68
C VAL A 112 14.00 0.58 17.30
N PHE A 113 14.92 1.05 16.45
CA PHE A 113 16.24 1.50 16.85
C PHE A 113 16.56 2.87 16.25
N ILE A 114 17.49 3.59 16.88
CA ILE A 114 18.07 4.83 16.37
C ILE A 114 19.51 4.55 15.96
N ALA A 115 19.79 4.76 14.68
CA ALA A 115 21.12 4.80 14.13
C ALA A 115 21.70 6.23 14.31
N LYS A 116 22.51 6.42 15.35
CA LYS A 116 23.19 7.69 15.64
C LYS A 116 24.43 7.87 14.79
N GLY A 117 24.54 9.03 14.16
CA GLY A 117 25.68 9.39 13.33
C GLY A 117 25.81 10.91 13.20
N LYS A 118 26.06 11.40 11.99
CA LYS A 118 25.99 12.87 11.73
C LYS A 118 24.55 13.37 11.78
N GLU A 119 23.63 12.53 11.32
CA GLU A 119 22.19 12.72 11.36
C GLU A 119 21.62 11.44 11.94
N ASP A 120 20.75 11.57 12.94
CA ASP A 120 20.09 10.43 13.55
C ASP A 120 19.01 9.90 12.61
N ALA A 121 18.92 8.58 12.49
CA ALA A 121 17.95 7.93 11.62
C ALA A 121 17.25 6.79 12.34
N LEU A 122 15.95 6.63 12.08
CA LEU A 122 15.21 5.44 12.52
C LEU A 122 15.69 4.21 11.76
N ALA A 123 15.72 3.08 12.47
CA ALA A 123 16.12 1.80 11.92
C ALA A 123 15.29 0.65 12.49
N THR A 124 15.17 -0.42 11.71
CA THR A 124 14.59 -1.71 12.14
C THR A 124 15.64 -2.81 11.97
N LYS A 125 15.60 -3.82 12.83
CA LYS A 125 16.46 -5.00 12.69
C LYS A 125 16.04 -5.80 11.46
N ASN A 126 16.94 -6.01 10.51
CA ASN A 126 16.63 -6.71 9.27
C ASN A 126 16.38 -8.20 9.54
N MET A 127 15.24 -8.70 9.12
CA MET A 127 14.94 -10.14 9.18
C MET A 127 15.68 -10.93 8.09
N VAL A 128 15.94 -10.32 6.93
CA VAL A 128 16.58 -10.96 5.77
C VAL A 128 17.92 -10.27 5.49
N VAL A 129 18.95 -10.69 6.22
CA VAL A 129 20.31 -10.10 6.16
C VAL A 129 20.86 -10.13 4.74
N GLY A 130 21.55 -9.06 4.34
CA GLY A 130 22.19 -8.97 3.02
C GLY A 130 21.30 -8.35 1.93
N GLU A 131 20.00 -8.20 2.18
CA GLU A 131 19.05 -7.69 1.20
C GLU A 131 18.36 -6.39 1.62
N SER A 132 18.29 -5.43 0.69
CA SER A 132 17.41 -4.25 0.78
C SER A 132 16.16 -4.44 -0.08
N VAL A 133 15.04 -3.84 0.35
CA VAL A 133 13.75 -3.97 -0.35
C VAL A 133 13.58 -2.91 -1.43
N TYR A 134 13.95 -1.66 -1.13
CA TYR A 134 13.74 -0.52 -2.02
C TYR A 134 15.01 0.33 -2.20
N GLY A 135 16.17 -0.24 -1.88
CA GLY A 135 17.48 0.43 -1.99
C GLY A 135 17.80 1.35 -0.79
N GLU A 136 17.16 1.14 0.35
CA GLU A 136 17.49 1.80 1.60
C GLU A 136 18.91 1.48 2.10
N LYS A 137 19.46 2.41 2.89
CA LYS A 137 20.74 2.21 3.56
C LYS A 137 20.60 1.15 4.64
N ARG A 138 21.68 0.39 4.82
CA ARG A 138 21.77 -0.69 5.80
C ARG A 138 23.00 -0.47 6.66
N VAL A 139 22.89 -0.82 7.94
CA VAL A 139 23.95 -0.69 8.93
C VAL A 139 24.20 -2.07 9.49
N SER A 140 25.40 -2.61 9.27
CA SER A 140 25.80 -3.89 9.85
C SER A 140 26.59 -3.60 11.12
N VAL A 141 26.19 -4.23 12.22
CA VAL A 141 26.87 -4.18 13.51
C VAL A 141 27.28 -5.60 13.85
N GLU A 142 28.54 -5.80 14.19
CA GLU A 142 29.03 -7.08 14.71
C GLU A 142 28.81 -7.12 16.21
N ASP A 143 28.05 -8.10 16.70
CA ASP A 143 27.90 -8.34 18.12
C ASP A 143 29.21 -8.93 18.70
N PHE A 144 29.40 -8.80 20.02
CA PHE A 144 30.55 -9.38 20.73
C PHE A 144 30.69 -10.91 20.57
N SER A 145 29.63 -11.59 20.13
CA SER A 145 29.59 -13.02 19.81
C SER A 145 30.04 -13.35 18.38
N GLY A 146 30.45 -12.35 17.58
CA GLY A 146 30.84 -12.53 16.18
C GLY A 146 29.67 -12.71 15.21
N THR A 147 28.43 -12.53 15.66
CA THR A 147 27.25 -12.55 14.78
C THR A 147 27.01 -11.16 14.21
N SER A 148 26.91 -11.03 12.89
CA SER A 148 26.59 -9.75 12.25
C SER A 148 25.07 -9.52 12.24
N VAL A 149 24.63 -8.50 12.97
CA VAL A 149 23.25 -8.03 12.94
C VAL A 149 23.15 -6.87 11.97
N GLU A 150 22.21 -6.96 11.03
CA GLU A 150 21.97 -5.91 10.05
C GLU A 150 20.72 -5.12 10.41
N TYR A 151 20.80 -3.80 10.32
CA TYR A 151 19.72 -2.86 10.52
C TYR A 151 19.40 -2.15 9.20
N ARG A 152 18.13 -1.87 8.96
CA ARG A 152 17.64 -1.13 7.78
C ARG A 152 17.17 0.24 8.19
N ILE A 153 17.64 1.27 7.50
CA ILE A 153 17.21 2.65 7.74
C ILE A 153 15.76 2.82 7.28
N TRP A 154 14.92 3.33 8.17
CA TRP A 154 13.53 3.61 7.92
C TRP A 154 13.34 5.10 7.65
N ASN A 155 12.93 5.43 6.42
CA ASN A 155 12.79 6.82 6.00
C ASN A 155 11.40 7.40 6.36
N PRO A 156 11.33 8.44 7.22
CA PRO A 156 10.06 9.10 7.57
C PRO A 156 9.34 9.75 6.38
N PHE A 157 10.07 10.22 5.37
CA PHE A 157 9.48 10.84 4.16
C PHE A 157 8.85 9.82 3.19
N ARG A 158 9.02 8.52 3.44
CA ARG A 158 8.42 7.46 2.62
C ARG A 158 7.43 6.59 3.38
N SER A 159 7.41 6.69 4.71
CA SER A 159 6.60 5.87 5.58
C SER A 159 5.90 6.76 6.60
N LYS A 160 4.57 6.84 6.47
CA LYS A 160 3.72 7.61 7.38
C LYS A 160 3.83 7.12 8.81
N LEU A 161 4.00 5.80 9.00
CA LEU A 161 4.23 5.21 10.31
C LEU A 161 5.56 5.70 10.93
N ALA A 162 6.63 5.78 10.14
CA ALA A 162 7.92 6.32 10.63
C ALA A 162 7.83 7.84 10.89
N ALA A 163 7.10 8.58 10.07
CA ALA A 163 6.80 9.99 10.32
C ALA A 163 6.03 10.17 11.63
N GLY A 164 5.04 9.32 11.93
CA GLY A 164 4.32 9.35 13.20
C GLY A 164 5.21 9.02 14.40
N MET A 165 6.10 8.05 14.26
CA MET A 165 7.07 7.71 15.31
C MET A 165 7.99 8.89 15.64
N MET A 166 8.50 9.58 14.61
CA MET A 166 9.31 10.80 14.75
C MET A 166 8.50 12.01 15.22
N GLY A 167 7.22 12.08 14.85
CA GLY A 167 6.28 13.13 15.22
C GLY A 167 5.82 13.07 16.67
N GLY A 168 6.25 12.06 17.43
CA GLY A 168 6.05 12.00 18.87
C GLY A 168 4.95 11.05 19.33
N LEU A 169 4.38 10.20 18.47
CA LEU A 169 3.30 9.27 18.83
C LEU A 169 3.60 8.52 20.15
N GLU A 170 2.67 8.33 21.07
CA GLU A 170 2.98 7.68 22.35
C GLU A 170 3.15 6.18 22.17
N ASN A 171 2.22 5.55 21.44
CA ASN A 171 2.24 4.11 21.20
C ASN A 171 1.71 3.76 19.81
N ILE A 172 2.50 2.99 19.07
CA ILE A 172 2.14 2.45 17.75
C ILE A 172 1.34 1.14 17.85
N HIS A 173 1.34 0.49 19.01
CA HIS A 173 0.71 -0.82 19.24
C HIS A 173 1.18 -1.92 18.26
N ILE A 174 2.40 -1.81 17.75
CA ILE A 174 3.07 -2.82 16.95
C ILE A 174 4.35 -3.17 17.69
N ALA A 175 4.34 -4.31 18.37
CA ALA A 175 5.47 -4.84 19.13
C ALA A 175 5.86 -6.22 18.59
N PRO A 176 7.05 -6.74 18.93
CA PRO A 176 7.41 -8.11 18.61
C PRO A 176 6.33 -9.12 19.04
N GLY A 177 5.96 -10.03 18.14
CA GLY A 177 4.89 -11.03 18.35
C GLY A 177 3.46 -10.56 18.04
N THR A 178 3.26 -9.27 17.71
CA THR A 178 1.93 -8.72 17.40
C THR A 178 1.37 -9.29 16.09
N LYS A 179 0.07 -9.61 16.04
CA LYS A 179 -0.61 -9.89 14.76
C LYS A 179 -1.15 -8.57 14.19
N LEU A 180 -0.60 -8.15 13.06
CA LEU A 180 -0.90 -6.88 12.40
C LEU A 180 -1.71 -7.12 11.12
N LEU A 181 -2.81 -6.39 10.94
CA LEU A 181 -3.50 -6.26 9.65
C LEU A 181 -3.16 -4.90 9.04
N TYR A 182 -2.48 -4.91 7.91
CA TYR A 182 -2.06 -3.72 7.17
C TYR A 182 -3.00 -3.52 5.97
N LEU A 183 -3.76 -2.43 5.97
CA LEU A 183 -4.68 -2.06 4.89
C LEU A 183 -4.02 -1.01 3.98
N GLY A 184 -3.90 -1.32 2.69
CA GLY A 184 -3.23 -0.44 1.72
C GLY A 184 -1.72 -0.65 1.69
N ALA A 185 -1.28 -1.90 1.58
CA ALA A 185 0.13 -2.28 1.63
C ALA A 185 0.99 -1.77 0.46
N ALA A 186 0.37 -1.34 -0.65
CA ALA A 186 1.02 -0.90 -1.88
C ALA A 186 2.11 -1.90 -2.32
N SER A 187 3.34 -1.44 -2.55
CA SER A 187 4.47 -2.28 -2.95
C SER A 187 5.19 -2.96 -1.77
N GLY A 188 4.73 -2.76 -0.53
CA GLY A 188 5.28 -3.42 0.66
C GLY A 188 6.52 -2.75 1.27
N THR A 189 6.82 -1.49 0.93
CA THR A 189 7.95 -0.75 1.50
C THR A 189 7.85 -0.62 3.02
N THR A 190 6.75 -0.06 3.53
CA THR A 190 6.48 0.08 4.97
C THR A 190 6.15 -1.27 5.61
N VAL A 191 5.43 -2.14 4.90
CA VAL A 191 5.10 -3.50 5.37
C VAL A 191 6.37 -4.28 5.70
N SER A 192 7.44 -4.13 4.92
CA SER A 192 8.71 -4.79 5.21
C SER A 192 9.35 -4.34 6.53
N HIS A 193 9.16 -3.08 6.94
CA HIS A 193 9.62 -2.60 8.25
C HIS A 193 8.69 -3.04 9.38
N CYS A 194 7.36 -3.07 9.15
CA CYS A 194 6.43 -3.65 10.12
C CYS A 194 6.71 -5.14 10.35
N SER A 195 7.09 -5.86 9.30
CA SER A 195 7.49 -7.26 9.35
C SER A 195 8.76 -7.47 10.18
N ASP A 196 9.75 -6.60 10.00
CA ASP A 196 10.99 -6.59 10.80
C ASP A 196 10.68 -6.30 12.29
N LEU A 197 9.76 -5.37 12.56
CA LEU A 197 9.34 -4.94 13.90
C LEU A 197 8.58 -6.03 14.68
N VAL A 198 7.62 -6.66 14.01
CA VAL A 198 6.81 -7.74 14.57
C VAL A 198 7.64 -9.01 14.81
N GLY A 199 8.72 -9.20 14.04
CA GLY A 199 9.61 -10.33 14.20
C GLY A 199 9.01 -11.67 13.72
N PRO A 200 9.72 -12.79 13.94
CA PRO A 200 9.34 -14.11 13.44
C PRO A 200 8.11 -14.69 14.13
N ASP A 201 7.83 -14.28 15.38
CA ASP A 201 6.73 -14.82 16.19
C ASP A 201 5.37 -14.17 15.88
N GLY A 202 5.37 -13.01 15.24
CA GLY A 202 4.14 -12.35 14.83
C GLY A 202 3.89 -12.45 13.32
N ILE A 203 2.75 -11.92 12.89
CA ILE A 203 2.27 -12.08 11.50
C ILE A 203 1.76 -10.74 11.00
N VAL A 204 2.11 -10.39 9.77
CA VAL A 204 1.61 -9.20 9.06
C VAL A 204 0.73 -9.65 7.90
N TYR A 205 -0.58 -9.45 8.02
CA TYR A 205 -1.53 -9.60 6.92
C TYR A 205 -1.53 -8.32 6.10
N ALA A 206 -1.02 -8.37 4.87
CA ALA A 206 -0.85 -7.19 4.02
C ALA A 206 -1.91 -7.20 2.91
N VAL A 207 -2.93 -6.34 3.04
CA VAL A 207 -4.04 -6.22 2.09
C VAL A 207 -3.72 -5.12 1.07
N GLU A 208 -3.76 -5.48 -0.21
CA GLU A 208 -3.56 -4.57 -1.32
C GLU A 208 -4.55 -4.84 -2.45
N PHE A 209 -5.14 -3.80 -3.01
CA PHE A 209 -6.13 -3.96 -4.09
C PHE A 209 -5.46 -4.09 -5.47
N SER A 210 -4.38 -3.34 -5.72
CA SER A 210 -3.74 -3.30 -7.03
C SER A 210 -2.96 -4.58 -7.33
N HIS A 211 -3.26 -5.25 -8.44
CA HIS A 211 -2.47 -6.39 -8.90
C HIS A 211 -1.02 -6.03 -9.24
N ARG A 212 -0.75 -4.80 -9.71
CA ARG A 212 0.62 -4.36 -10.01
C ARG A 212 1.42 -4.28 -8.72
N SER A 213 0.92 -3.53 -7.74
CA SER A 213 1.56 -3.36 -6.43
C SER A 213 1.63 -4.70 -5.68
N GLY A 214 0.58 -5.53 -5.82
CA GLY A 214 0.52 -6.88 -5.28
C GLY A 214 1.63 -7.80 -5.79
N ARG A 215 2.10 -7.64 -7.04
CA ARG A 215 3.27 -8.41 -7.54
C ARG A 215 4.55 -8.05 -6.78
N ASP A 216 4.75 -6.78 -6.49
CA ASP A 216 5.91 -6.32 -5.72
C ASP A 216 5.80 -6.79 -4.26
N LEU A 217 4.61 -6.66 -3.66
CA LEU A 217 4.32 -7.16 -2.31
C LEU A 217 4.56 -8.68 -2.19
N LEU A 218 4.16 -9.46 -3.19
CA LEU A 218 4.43 -10.90 -3.26
C LEU A 218 5.94 -11.19 -3.28
N ASN A 219 6.73 -10.39 -3.98
CA ASN A 219 8.19 -10.56 -4.01
C ASN A 219 8.83 -10.25 -2.65
N VAL A 220 8.30 -9.28 -1.90
CA VAL A 220 8.72 -9.03 -0.51
C VAL A 220 8.32 -10.19 0.40
N ALA A 221 7.09 -10.68 0.28
CA ALA A 221 6.56 -11.78 1.10
C ALA A 221 7.25 -13.12 0.85
N LYS A 222 7.73 -13.40 -0.37
CA LYS A 222 8.55 -14.59 -0.67
C LYS A 222 9.79 -14.70 0.20
N LYS A 223 10.33 -13.56 0.63
CA LYS A 223 11.58 -13.47 1.39
C LYS A 223 11.34 -13.33 2.89
N ARG A 224 10.17 -12.81 3.27
CA ARG A 224 9.75 -12.59 4.66
C ARG A 224 8.57 -13.49 5.00
N PRO A 225 8.79 -14.63 5.67
CA PRO A 225 7.77 -15.65 5.87
C PRO A 225 6.63 -15.21 6.80
N ASN A 226 6.83 -14.16 7.61
CA ASN A 226 5.81 -13.60 8.49
C ASN A 226 4.85 -12.62 7.79
N ILE A 227 5.01 -12.38 6.48
CA ILE A 227 4.08 -11.57 5.69
C ILE A 227 3.12 -12.49 4.92
N VAL A 228 1.82 -12.28 5.11
CA VAL A 228 0.76 -12.92 4.32
C VAL A 228 0.19 -11.87 3.35
N PRO A 229 0.56 -11.91 2.05
CA PRO A 229 0.07 -10.97 1.06
C PRO A 229 -1.34 -11.35 0.60
N ILE A 230 -2.27 -10.40 0.63
CA ILE A 230 -3.68 -10.58 0.26
C ILE A 230 -4.00 -9.55 -0.82
N VAL A 231 -4.19 -10.02 -2.06
CA VAL A 231 -4.52 -9.16 -3.20
C VAL A 231 -6.04 -9.10 -3.38
N GLU A 232 -6.71 -8.32 -2.54
CA GLU A 232 -8.17 -8.15 -2.52
C GLU A 232 -8.57 -6.72 -2.11
N ASP A 233 -9.82 -6.36 -2.37
CA ASP A 233 -10.39 -5.07 -1.95
C ASP A 233 -10.69 -5.04 -0.44
N ALA A 234 -10.05 -4.11 0.28
CA ALA A 234 -10.24 -3.90 1.71
C ALA A 234 -11.69 -3.53 2.10
N ARG A 235 -12.51 -3.05 1.15
CA ARG A 235 -13.95 -2.79 1.36
C ARG A 235 -14.77 -4.06 1.60
N HIS A 236 -14.24 -5.22 1.23
CA HIS A 236 -14.95 -6.50 1.21
C HIS A 236 -14.23 -7.56 2.07
N PRO A 237 -14.15 -7.40 3.41
CA PRO A 237 -13.40 -8.31 4.29
C PRO A 237 -13.88 -9.76 4.26
N HIS A 238 -15.13 -9.99 3.86
CA HIS A 238 -15.68 -11.35 3.69
C HIS A 238 -14.94 -12.18 2.63
N LYS A 239 -14.26 -11.56 1.66
CA LYS A 239 -13.50 -12.28 0.62
C LYS A 239 -12.25 -12.96 1.14
N TYR A 240 -11.57 -12.35 2.11
CA TYR A 240 -10.34 -12.87 2.71
C TYR A 240 -10.51 -13.31 4.16
N ARG A 241 -11.76 -13.47 4.62
CA ARG A 241 -12.07 -13.95 5.98
C ARG A 241 -11.47 -15.32 6.31
N MET A 242 -11.19 -16.14 5.30
CA MET A 242 -10.59 -17.46 5.48
C MET A 242 -9.08 -17.40 5.73
N LEU A 243 -8.44 -16.28 5.37
CA LEU A 243 -6.99 -16.10 5.46
C LEU A 243 -6.59 -15.37 6.74
N VAL A 244 -7.41 -14.42 7.18
CA VAL A 244 -7.08 -13.52 8.30
C VAL A 244 -7.72 -14.00 9.60
N GLY A 245 -6.89 -14.34 10.58
CA GLY A 245 -7.33 -14.61 11.95
C GLY A 245 -7.57 -13.34 12.78
N MET A 246 -7.91 -13.49 14.06
CA MET A 246 -8.04 -12.35 14.97
C MET A 246 -6.70 -11.64 15.16
N VAL A 247 -6.65 -10.34 14.86
CA VAL A 247 -5.48 -9.47 14.93
C VAL A 247 -5.53 -8.56 16.16
N ASP A 248 -4.34 -8.12 16.58
CA ASP A 248 -4.16 -7.23 17.74
C ASP A 248 -4.23 -5.76 17.32
N THR A 249 -3.68 -5.46 16.15
CA THR A 249 -3.59 -4.09 15.62
C THR A 249 -3.94 -4.03 14.14
N ILE A 250 -4.65 -2.98 13.74
CA ILE A 250 -4.85 -2.60 12.33
C ILE A 250 -4.03 -1.35 12.05
N PHE A 251 -3.26 -1.37 10.97
CA PHE A 251 -2.67 -0.15 10.40
C PHE A 251 -3.35 0.16 9.06
N SER A 252 -3.88 1.36 8.89
CA SER A 252 -4.58 1.78 7.67
C SER A 252 -3.85 2.93 7.00
N ASP A 253 -3.33 2.68 5.78
CA ASP A 253 -2.76 3.68 4.87
C ASP A 253 -3.61 3.85 3.60
N VAL A 254 -4.89 3.51 3.69
CA VAL A 254 -5.82 3.60 2.57
C VAL A 254 -6.23 5.06 2.36
N ALA A 255 -5.90 5.63 1.21
CA ALA A 255 -6.33 6.97 0.81
C ALA A 255 -7.67 6.93 0.05
N GLN A 256 -8.78 6.77 0.77
CA GLN A 256 -10.14 6.77 0.19
C GLN A 256 -11.09 7.67 1.02
N PRO A 257 -12.13 8.28 0.42
CA PRO A 257 -13.11 9.06 1.17
C PRO A 257 -13.92 8.23 2.18
N ASP A 258 -14.09 6.93 1.93
CA ASP A 258 -14.80 6.00 2.81
C ASP A 258 -13.86 5.26 3.79
N GLN A 259 -12.73 5.88 4.16
CA GLN A 259 -11.68 5.27 5.00
C GLN A 259 -12.21 4.76 6.35
N ALA A 260 -12.95 5.58 7.11
CA ALA A 260 -13.51 5.17 8.39
C ALA A 260 -14.36 3.89 8.28
N ARG A 261 -15.20 3.78 7.24
CA ARG A 261 -16.04 2.60 6.98
C ARG A 261 -15.19 1.37 6.67
N ILE A 262 -14.14 1.51 5.85
CA ILE A 262 -13.22 0.41 5.52
C ILE A 262 -12.55 -0.12 6.79
N VAL A 263 -12.03 0.77 7.63
CA VAL A 263 -11.37 0.40 8.90
C VAL A 263 -12.37 -0.26 9.84
N ALA A 264 -13.58 0.29 9.97
CA ALA A 264 -14.63 -0.25 10.82
C ALA A 264 -15.02 -1.68 10.41
N LEU A 265 -15.30 -1.91 9.12
CA LEU A 265 -15.64 -3.24 8.61
C LEU A 265 -14.52 -4.26 8.87
N ASN A 266 -13.26 -3.88 8.67
CA ASN A 266 -12.12 -4.75 8.95
C ASN A 266 -11.98 -5.05 10.45
N ALA A 267 -12.14 -4.03 11.29
CA ALA A 267 -12.08 -4.21 12.73
C ALA A 267 -13.21 -5.09 13.28
N HIS A 268 -14.42 -4.96 12.73
CA HIS A 268 -15.55 -5.77 13.13
C HIS A 268 -15.36 -7.26 12.84
N ASN A 269 -14.59 -7.60 11.81
CA ASN A 269 -14.32 -8.98 11.42
C ASN A 269 -13.06 -9.56 12.08
N PHE A 270 -12.00 -8.75 12.24
CA PHE A 270 -10.67 -9.27 12.57
C PHE A 270 -10.06 -8.67 13.83
N LEU A 271 -10.44 -7.48 14.28
CA LEU A 271 -9.78 -6.83 15.41
C LEU A 271 -10.34 -7.35 16.73
N LYS A 272 -9.44 -7.74 17.65
CA LYS A 272 -9.81 -8.15 19.01
C LYS A 272 -10.45 -6.98 19.77
N ASN A 273 -11.34 -7.29 20.72
CA ASN A 273 -11.83 -6.28 21.67
C ASN A 273 -10.66 -5.78 22.54
N GLY A 274 -10.49 -4.46 22.64
CA GLY A 274 -9.31 -3.81 23.21
C GLY A 274 -8.09 -3.78 22.28
N GLY A 275 -8.24 -4.21 21.02
CA GLY A 275 -7.24 -4.04 19.97
C GLY A 275 -7.16 -2.59 19.50
N HIS A 276 -6.13 -2.27 18.73
CA HIS A 276 -5.83 -0.88 18.35
C HIS A 276 -5.92 -0.69 16.82
N ALA A 277 -6.37 0.47 16.39
CA ALA A 277 -6.33 0.90 15.01
C ALA A 277 -5.50 2.16 14.90
N VAL A 278 -4.46 2.11 14.06
CA VAL A 278 -3.61 3.24 13.71
C VAL A 278 -3.97 3.64 12.28
N ILE A 279 -4.53 4.82 12.10
CA ILE A 279 -5.12 5.25 10.84
C ILE A 279 -4.36 6.48 10.37
N SER A 280 -3.81 6.43 9.16
CA SER A 280 -3.23 7.58 8.50
C SER A 280 -4.30 8.29 7.66
N ILE A 281 -4.67 9.49 8.09
CA ILE A 281 -5.70 10.31 7.46
C ILE A 281 -5.00 11.36 6.60
N LYS A 282 -5.36 11.40 5.32
CA LYS A 282 -4.95 12.43 4.37
C LYS A 282 -6.14 13.32 4.04
N ALA A 283 -6.15 14.55 4.54
CA ALA A 283 -7.31 15.43 4.42
C ALA A 283 -7.74 15.61 2.95
N ASN A 284 -6.78 15.90 2.07
CA ASN A 284 -6.99 16.15 0.65
C ASN A 284 -7.58 14.96 -0.14
N CYS A 285 -7.48 13.72 0.38
CA CYS A 285 -8.10 12.55 -0.27
C CYS A 285 -9.53 12.27 0.21
N ILE A 286 -9.94 12.88 1.32
CA ILE A 286 -11.28 12.73 1.87
C ILE A 286 -12.15 13.89 1.37
N ASP A 287 -11.68 15.11 1.60
CA ASP A 287 -12.33 16.33 1.12
C ASP A 287 -11.25 17.37 0.81
N SER A 288 -11.09 17.72 -0.46
CA SER A 288 -10.10 18.71 -0.92
C SER A 288 -10.55 20.15 -0.76
N THR A 289 -11.80 20.39 -0.37
CA THR A 289 -12.39 21.74 -0.24
C THR A 289 -12.46 22.21 1.20
N ALA A 290 -12.50 21.28 2.15
CA ALA A 290 -12.56 21.57 3.58
C ALA A 290 -11.17 21.77 4.19
N GLU A 291 -11.12 22.53 5.28
CA GLU A 291 -9.92 22.68 6.10
C GLU A 291 -9.49 21.32 6.71
N PRO A 292 -8.18 20.98 6.73
CA PRO A 292 -7.71 19.68 7.21
C PRO A 292 -8.16 19.33 8.64
N THR A 293 -8.20 20.32 9.52
CA THR A 293 -8.64 20.16 10.92
C THR A 293 -10.12 19.74 11.03
N ALA A 294 -10.97 20.26 10.15
CA ALA A 294 -12.38 19.88 10.06
C ALA A 294 -12.53 18.43 9.56
N VAL A 295 -11.75 18.05 8.53
CA VAL A 295 -11.73 16.69 8.01
C VAL A 295 -11.29 15.69 9.07
N PHE A 296 -10.22 15.99 9.83
CA PHE A 296 -9.75 15.12 10.90
C PHE A 296 -10.81 14.93 11.99
N THR A 297 -11.49 16.01 12.39
CA THR A 297 -12.56 15.94 13.40
C THR A 297 -13.75 15.10 12.89
N GLY A 298 -14.11 15.25 11.62
CA GLY A 298 -15.15 14.46 10.96
C GLY A 298 -14.83 12.95 10.97
N GLU A 299 -13.62 12.57 10.57
CA GLU A 299 -13.20 11.15 10.58
C GLU A 299 -13.15 10.58 12.00
N VAL A 300 -12.65 11.34 12.97
CA VAL A 300 -12.63 10.93 14.37
C VAL A 300 -14.04 10.68 14.90
N ASN A 301 -15.03 11.48 14.49
CA ASN A 301 -16.42 11.27 14.89
C ASN A 301 -17.05 10.03 14.23
N LYS A 302 -16.79 9.79 12.94
CA LYS A 302 -17.21 8.53 12.27
C LYS A 302 -16.62 7.30 12.96
N LEU A 303 -15.35 7.36 13.40
CA LEU A 303 -14.73 6.27 14.14
C LEU A 303 -15.40 6.01 15.50
N LYS A 304 -15.83 7.07 16.20
CA LYS A 304 -16.58 6.94 17.46
C LYS A 304 -17.92 6.22 17.27
N GLU A 305 -18.64 6.54 16.19
CA GLU A 305 -19.88 5.86 15.82
C GLU A 305 -19.66 4.35 15.60
N GLU A 306 -18.48 3.99 15.08
CA GLU A 306 -18.06 2.61 14.81
C GLU A 306 -17.41 1.89 16.01
N LYS A 307 -17.68 2.36 17.24
CA LYS A 307 -17.21 1.78 18.52
C LYS A 307 -15.71 1.87 18.76
N PHE A 308 -15.03 2.81 18.11
CA PHE A 308 -13.66 3.15 18.46
C PHE A 308 -13.61 4.28 19.49
N LYS A 309 -12.62 4.21 20.37
CA LYS A 309 -12.25 5.29 21.27
C LYS A 309 -10.92 5.88 20.82
N PRO A 310 -10.92 7.08 20.20
CA PRO A 310 -9.68 7.79 19.88
C PRO A 310 -8.85 8.00 21.15
N ARG A 311 -7.55 7.74 21.07
CA ARG A 311 -6.58 7.88 22.16
C ARG A 311 -5.62 9.03 21.89
N GLU A 312 -5.11 9.08 20.67
CA GLU A 312 -4.06 10.00 20.29
C GLU A 312 -4.25 10.46 18.84
N GLN A 313 -3.85 11.69 18.56
CA GLN A 313 -3.79 12.25 17.23
C GLN A 313 -2.51 13.09 17.08
N VAL A 314 -1.74 12.83 16.03
CA VAL A 314 -0.49 13.55 15.74
C VAL A 314 -0.47 13.94 14.27
N THR A 315 -0.14 15.20 13.97
CA THR A 315 0.08 15.66 12.59
C THR A 315 1.47 15.26 12.11
N LEU A 316 1.62 14.94 10.82
CA LEU A 316 2.87 14.42 10.26
C LEU A 316 3.81 15.51 9.70
N GLU A 317 3.55 16.78 10.00
CA GLU A 317 4.45 17.87 9.63
C GLU A 317 5.75 17.76 10.46
N PRO A 318 6.94 17.86 9.83
CA PRO A 318 7.25 18.40 8.51
C PRO A 318 7.36 17.38 7.35
N TYR A 319 7.06 16.09 7.58
CA TYR A 319 7.31 15.03 6.59
C TYR A 319 6.24 14.97 5.49
N GLU A 320 4.97 15.01 5.89
CA GLU A 320 3.83 15.02 4.96
C GLU A 320 2.84 16.12 5.36
N ARG A 321 2.48 16.97 4.40
CA ARG A 321 1.49 18.06 4.58
C ARG A 321 0.07 17.51 4.58
N ASP A 322 -0.81 18.10 5.39
CA ASP A 322 -2.23 17.72 5.48
C ASP A 322 -2.48 16.24 5.84
N HIS A 323 -1.53 15.63 6.55
CA HIS A 323 -1.63 14.27 7.07
C HIS A 323 -1.64 14.26 8.59
N ALA A 324 -2.45 13.37 9.14
CA ALA A 324 -2.47 13.06 10.56
C ALA A 324 -2.52 11.54 10.78
N ILE A 325 -1.93 11.08 11.86
CA ILE A 325 -2.14 9.73 12.38
C ILE A 325 -3.07 9.82 13.58
N VAL A 326 -4.11 8.99 13.57
CA VAL A 326 -5.02 8.79 14.69
C VAL A 326 -4.86 7.37 15.21
N VAL A 327 -4.65 7.25 16.51
CA VAL A 327 -4.64 5.97 17.22
C VAL A 327 -5.95 5.84 17.98
N ALA A 328 -6.66 4.75 17.77
CA ALA A 328 -7.93 4.47 18.41
C ALA A 328 -8.01 3.04 18.94
N GLU A 329 -8.66 2.87 20.09
CA GLU A 329 -8.89 1.56 20.70
C GLU A 329 -10.27 1.04 20.33
N TYR A 330 -10.36 -0.21 19.87
CA TYR A 330 -11.62 -0.83 19.45
C TYR A 330 -12.33 -1.49 20.62
N ARG A 331 -13.58 -1.08 20.89
CA ARG A 331 -14.41 -1.63 21.98
C ARG A 331 -13.62 -1.76 23.29
N PRO A 332 -13.13 -0.63 23.85
CA PRO A 332 -12.38 -0.66 25.10
C PRO A 332 -13.20 -1.38 26.18
N LYS A 333 -12.57 -2.28 26.92
CA LYS A 333 -13.23 -2.91 28.07
C LYS A 333 -13.55 -1.79 29.06
N GLY A 334 -14.82 -1.68 29.48
CA GLY A 334 -15.22 -0.73 30.51
C GLY A 334 -14.31 -0.90 31.73
N LYS A 335 -13.92 0.20 32.38
CA LYS A 335 -13.22 0.13 33.67
C LYS A 335 -14.10 -0.70 34.60
N LYS A 336 -13.63 -1.84 35.07
CA LYS A 336 -14.23 -2.50 36.24
C LYS A 336 -14.12 -1.47 37.37
N GLN A 337 -15.27 -0.93 37.78
CA GLN A 337 -15.38 -0.14 39.01
C GLN A 337 -15.12 -1.05 40.21
#